data_AF-L0HCW4-F1
#
_entry.id   AF-L0HCW4-F1
#
_cell.length_a   1.000
_cell.length_b   1.000
_cell.length_c   1.000
_cell.angle_alpha   90.00
_cell.angle_beta   90.00
_cell.angle_gamma   90.00
#
_symmetry.space_group_name_H-M   'P 1'
#
loop_
_entity.id
_entity.type
_entity.pdbx_description
1 polymer ?
#
loop_
_entity_poly.entity_id
_entity_poly.type
_entity_poly.pdbx_seq_one_letter_code
_entity_poly.pdbx_strand_id
1 'polypeptide(L)'
;MLDHCPGAANLRTPTLAIKKCPRCGDEVELFSNDVSVKCSTCGFEVYNDTISCVQWCKYAKECVGEETYHKVMAQLKAQENAHKKP
;
A
#
# COMPACT_ATOMS: atom_id res chain seq x y z
N MET A 1 17.01 -25.10 13.67
CA MET A 1 18.02 -24.14 13.17
C MET A 1 17.23 -23.03 12.49
N LEU A 2 17.53 -21.75 12.74
CA LEU A 2 16.93 -20.68 11.94
C LEU A 2 17.82 -20.53 10.69
N ASP A 3 17.44 -21.19 9.61
CA ASP A 3 18.20 -21.20 8.34
C ASP A 3 18.12 -19.85 7.60
N HIS A 4 17.33 -18.93 8.13
CA HIS A 4 17.13 -17.58 7.62
C HIS A 4 16.50 -16.65 8.64
N CYS A 5 16.83 -15.36 8.55
CA CYS A 5 16.18 -14.30 9.33
C CYS A 5 14.69 -14.17 8.93
N PRO A 6 13.72 -14.30 9.86
CA PRO A 6 12.30 -14.19 9.54
C PRO A 6 11.94 -12.83 8.94
N GLY A 7 12.62 -11.76 9.38
CA GLY A 7 12.43 -10.41 8.87
C GLY A 7 12.87 -10.23 7.41
N ALA A 8 13.67 -11.15 6.85
CA ALA A 8 14.10 -11.10 5.46
C ALA A 8 13.16 -11.88 4.50
N ALA A 9 12.08 -12.48 5.00
CA ALA A 9 11.17 -13.30 4.18
C ALA A 9 10.61 -12.53 2.98
N ASN A 10 10.08 -11.32 3.21
CA ASN A 10 9.55 -10.45 2.15
C ASN A 10 10.63 -9.88 1.20
N LEU A 11 11.90 -9.88 1.61
CA LEU A 11 13.02 -9.45 0.75
C LEU A 11 13.52 -10.58 -0.15
N ARG A 12 13.52 -11.82 0.36
CA ARG A 12 13.97 -13.00 -0.38
C ARG A 12 12.91 -13.53 -1.33
N THR A 13 11.64 -13.44 -0.92
CA THR A 13 10.51 -13.99 -1.66
C THR A 13 9.40 -12.93 -1.74
N PRO A 14 9.62 -11.82 -2.47
CA PRO A 14 8.61 -10.79 -2.62
C PRO A 14 7.39 -11.35 -3.35
N THR A 15 6.20 -10.90 -2.94
CA THR A 15 4.95 -11.24 -3.61
C THR A 15 4.59 -10.16 -4.61
N LEU A 16 4.03 -10.55 -5.74
CA LEU A 16 3.59 -9.63 -6.78
C LEU A 16 2.09 -9.34 -6.64
N ALA A 17 1.71 -8.07 -6.73
CA ALA A 17 0.34 -7.61 -6.82
C ALA A 17 0.13 -6.76 -8.07
N ILE A 18 -0.98 -6.99 -8.80
CA ILE A 18 -1.39 -6.14 -9.91
C ILE A 18 -2.43 -5.15 -9.41
N LYS A 19 -2.17 -3.85 -9.62
CA LYS A 19 -3.10 -2.75 -9.28
C LYS A 19 -3.40 -1.91 -10.53
N LYS A 20 -4.55 -1.24 -10.53
CA LYS A 20 -4.89 -0.27 -11.59
C LYS A 20 -4.29 1.09 -11.24
N CYS A 21 -3.65 1.74 -12.21
CA CYS A 21 -3.15 3.09 -12.10
C CYS A 21 -4.34 4.03 -11.87
N PRO A 22 -4.37 4.83 -10.80
CA PRO A 22 -5.51 5.71 -10.51
C PRO A 22 -5.65 6.86 -11.49
N ARG A 23 -4.59 7.16 -12.26
CA ARG A 23 -4.60 8.28 -13.21
C ARG A 23 -5.10 7.88 -14.59
N CYS A 24 -4.72 6.71 -15.08
CA CYS A 24 -5.03 6.27 -16.45
C CYS A 24 -5.70 4.91 -16.55
N GLY A 25 -5.85 4.18 -15.43
CA GLY A 25 -6.49 2.86 -15.39
C GLY A 25 -5.61 1.69 -15.84
N ASP A 26 -4.38 1.93 -16.29
CA ASP A 26 -3.48 0.87 -16.75
C ASP A 26 -3.02 -0.05 -15.60
N GLU A 27 -2.63 -1.28 -15.92
CA GLU A 27 -2.11 -2.22 -14.92
C GLU A 27 -0.69 -1.86 -14.51
N VAL A 28 -0.46 -1.93 -13.20
CA VAL A 28 0.84 -1.67 -12.57
C VAL A 28 1.16 -2.83 -11.67
N GLU A 29 2.33 -3.41 -11.90
CA GLU A 29 2.94 -4.45 -11.09
C GLU A 29 3.62 -3.81 -9.88
N LEU A 30 3.26 -4.25 -8.66
CA LEU A 30 3.92 -3.87 -7.42
C LEU A 30 4.38 -5.11 -6.67
N PHE A 31 5.68 -5.19 -6.38
CA PHE A 31 6.23 -6.20 -5.48
C PHE A 31 6.05 -5.77 -4.01
N SER A 32 5.92 -6.71 -3.09
CA SER A 32 5.69 -6.42 -1.66
C SER A 32 6.81 -5.61 -0.99
N ASN A 33 8.00 -5.57 -1.59
CA ASN A 33 9.13 -4.78 -1.15
C ASN A 33 9.28 -3.44 -1.89
N ASP A 34 8.45 -3.16 -2.90
CA ASP A 34 8.45 -1.86 -3.56
C ASP A 34 7.82 -0.82 -2.64
N VAL A 35 8.42 0.37 -2.58
CA VAL A 35 7.81 1.55 -1.94
C VAL A 35 6.82 2.20 -2.90
N SER A 36 7.24 2.38 -4.16
CA SER A 36 6.44 2.91 -5.26
C SER A 36 6.96 2.45 -6.61
N VAL A 37 6.10 2.50 -7.62
CA VAL A 37 6.39 2.17 -9.02
C VAL A 37 5.80 3.25 -9.92
N LYS A 38 6.52 3.66 -10.97
CA LYS A 38 5.98 4.58 -11.98
C LYS A 38 5.15 3.80 -12.99
N CYS A 39 3.92 4.25 -13.24
CA CYS A 39 3.08 3.74 -14.31
C CYS A 39 3.77 3.99 -15.66
N SER A 40 4.00 2.91 -16.42
CA SER A 40 4.67 2.94 -17.72
C SER A 40 3.94 3.80 -18.76
N THR A 41 2.63 3.99 -18.61
CA THR A 41 1.78 4.65 -19.60
C THR A 41 1.61 6.14 -19.35
N CYS A 42 1.40 6.56 -18.10
CA CYS A 42 1.14 7.97 -17.76
C CYS A 42 2.17 8.62 -16.84
N GLY A 43 3.18 7.87 -16.41
CA GLY A 43 4.25 8.34 -15.52
C GLY A 43 3.83 8.63 -14.08
N PHE A 44 2.58 8.35 -13.70
CA PHE A 44 2.10 8.55 -12.33
C PHE A 44 2.78 7.57 -11.37
N GLU A 45 3.22 8.07 -10.21
CA GLU A 45 3.85 7.26 -9.16
C GLU A 45 2.78 6.56 -8.30
N VAL A 46 2.74 5.23 -8.36
CA VAL A 46 1.82 4.38 -7.61
C VAL A 46 2.55 3.83 -6.40
N TYR A 47 2.04 4.10 -5.21
CA TYR A 47 2.65 3.67 -3.94
C TYR A 47 2.09 2.33 -3.47
N ASN A 48 2.94 1.55 -2.81
CA ASN A 48 2.57 0.24 -2.26
C ASN A 48 1.98 0.34 -0.85
N ASP A 49 2.48 1.29 -0.04
CA ASP A 49 2.01 1.52 1.33
C ASP A 49 0.58 2.07 1.34
N THR A 50 -0.35 1.17 1.61
CA THR A 50 -1.79 1.44 1.59
C THR A 50 -2.21 2.32 2.77
N ILE A 51 -1.54 2.22 3.92
CA ILE A 51 -1.90 3.01 5.11
C ILE A 51 -1.53 4.48 4.89
N SER A 52 -0.27 4.75 4.52
CA SER A 52 0.15 6.12 4.22
C SER A 52 -0.58 6.70 3.02
N CYS A 53 -0.91 5.88 2.01
CA CYS A 53 -1.77 6.32 0.91
C CYS A 53 -3.13 6.78 1.41
N VAL A 54 -3.85 5.95 2.16
CA VAL A 54 -5.19 6.29 2.64
C VAL A 54 -5.17 7.50 3.58
N GLN A 55 -4.11 7.64 4.37
CA GLN A 55 -3.96 8.76 5.30
C GLN A 55 -3.73 10.10 4.58
N TRP A 56 -2.95 10.14 3.50
CA TRP A 56 -2.45 11.40 2.93
C TRP A 56 -2.84 11.66 1.47
N CYS A 57 -3.14 10.62 0.69
CA CYS A 57 -3.40 10.74 -0.73
C CYS A 57 -4.90 10.97 -1.02
N LYS A 58 -5.20 12.09 -1.66
CA LYS A 58 -6.58 12.45 -2.07
C LYS A 58 -7.25 11.48 -3.04
N TYR A 59 -6.47 10.65 -3.75
CA TYR A 59 -6.97 9.66 -4.71
C TYR A 59 -7.00 8.24 -4.12
N ALA A 60 -6.69 8.06 -2.83
CA ALA A 60 -6.51 6.73 -2.26
C ALA A 60 -7.77 5.88 -2.34
N LYS A 61 -8.97 6.46 -2.26
CA LYS A 61 -10.24 5.74 -2.34
C LYS A 61 -10.43 5.10 -3.73
N GLU A 62 -10.07 5.82 -4.78
CA GLU A 62 -10.08 5.36 -6.16
C GLU A 62 -8.97 4.32 -6.42
N CYS A 63 -7.79 4.49 -5.79
CA CYS A 63 -6.67 3.56 -5.90
C CYS A 63 -6.94 2.19 -5.26
N VAL A 64 -7.47 2.19 -4.04
CA VAL A 64 -7.52 0.99 -3.17
C VAL A 64 -8.92 0.37 -3.10
N GLY A 65 -9.92 1.08 -3.62
CA GLY A 65 -11.32 0.72 -3.54
C GLY A 65 -11.99 1.15 -2.23
N GLU A 66 -13.30 1.32 -2.29
CA GLU A 66 -14.12 1.85 -1.19
C GLU A 66 -14.05 1.00 0.09
N GLU A 67 -14.12 -0.32 -0.04
CA GLU A 67 -14.07 -1.23 1.09
C GLU A 67 -12.73 -1.14 1.84
N THR A 68 -11.62 -1.22 1.10
CA THR A 68 -10.26 -1.11 1.66
C THR A 68 -10.03 0.26 2.29
N TYR A 69 -10.44 1.33 1.61
CA TYR A 69 -10.30 2.69 2.11
C TYR A 69 -10.99 2.87 3.47
N HIS A 70 -12.24 2.42 3.60
CA HIS A 70 -12.97 2.50 4.87
C HIS A 70 -12.34 1.65 5.97
N LYS A 71 -11.87 0.43 5.66
CA LYS A 71 -11.17 -0.42 6.64
C LYS A 71 -9.91 0.26 7.17
N VAL A 72 -9.08 0.83 6.30
CA VAL A 72 -7.83 1.49 6.68
C VAL A 72 -8.10 2.78 7.47
N MET A 73 -9.08 3.59 7.05
CA MET A 73 -9.49 4.78 7.83
C MET A 73 -9.99 4.44 9.23
N ALA A 74 -10.71 3.32 9.40
CA ALA A 74 -11.12 2.85 10.71
C ALA A 74 -9.92 2.42 11.57
N GLN A 75 -8.93 1.74 10.97
CA GLN A 75 -7.69 1.35 11.66
C GLN A 75 -6.89 2.57 12.12
N LEU A 76 -6.71 3.58 11.26
CA LEU A 76 -6.02 4.83 11.60
C LEU A 76 -6.66 5.52 12.81
N LYS A 77 -8.00 5.67 12.80
CA LYS A 77 -8.76 6.24 13.94
C LYS A 77 -8.58 5.44 15.22
N ALA A 78 -8.59 4.11 15.14
CA ALA A 78 -8.38 3.25 16.31
C ALA A 78 -6.97 3.41 16.89
N GLN A 79 -5.95 3.53 16.02
CA GLN A 79 -4.57 3.78 16.44
C GLN A 79 -4.40 5.16 17.08
N GLU A 80 -5.01 6.22 16.52
CA GLU A 80 -5.00 7.57 17.13
C GLU A 80 -5.63 7.56 18.53
N ASN A 81 -6.75 6.86 18.69
CA ASN A 81 -7.43 6.74 19.97
C ASN A 81 -6.62 5.93 20.99
N ALA A 82 -5.86 4.92 20.56
CA ALA A 82 -4.97 4.14 21.42
C ALA A 82 -3.78 4.97 21.91
N HIS A 83 -3.22 5.85 21.07
CA HIS A 83 -2.11 6.74 21.44
C HIS A 83 -2.54 7.93 22.31
N LYS A 84 -3.83 8.29 22.29
CA LYS A 84 -4.42 9.33 23.17
C LYS A 84 -4.81 8.81 24.56
N LYS A 85 -4.64 7.51 24.84
CA LYS A 85 -4.91 6.95 26.16
C LYS A 85 -3.82 7.43 27.14
N PRO A 86 -4.17 8.06 28.28
CA PRO A 86 -3.19 8.53 29.26
C PRO A 86 -2.40 7.38 29.88
#